data_AF-A0AAD9JW51-F1
#
_entry.id   AF-A0AAD9JW51-F1
#
_cell.length_a   1.000
_cell.length_b   1.000
_cell.length_c   1.000
_cell.angle_alpha   90.00
_cell.angle_beta   90.00
_cell.angle_gamma   90.00
#
_symmetry.space_group_name_H-M   'P 1'
#
loop_
_entity.id
_entity.type
_entity.pdbx_description
1 polymer ?
#
loop_
_entity_poly.entity_id
_entity_poly.type
_entity_poly.pdbx_seq_one_letter_code
_entity_poly.pdbx_strand_id
1 'polypeptide(L)'
;MDDFERRVTKRRRQDLIDNLTANDKFVYFLRQEEILDIEGTVAILDLKPNAARISKLVDIICKTNIPNIFTKFCNSLVSFDLMWLSKEMKTDLLTSRGSNEIDDDVKLEAARLVELLRRQLHEYKCNYYAREEKMQNLITQTKSFLAENESFLVTLCHDMRSTTETLRSAPEDGDIVAGFKPILEDFFLRVIRIVKERDLFFSERQAILKLIGLRDDCNSIVEAVRFAITTREMKSSMITDKALDKDRRLAESRLQIDVLESRLQKQSDKLRSLTVEAKSRCETKVREADYLTKASRCRYKTKKRPDECLTASTSNINKIVAPLKTKSVFQTVSKAACSSPRRDRKFSADTNQ
;
A
#
# COMPACT_ATOMS: atom_id res chain seq x y z
N MET A 1 26.91 4.13 -16.13
CA MET A 1 26.16 3.20 -15.26
C MET A 1 25.50 3.98 -14.13
N ASP A 2 24.23 3.71 -13.82
CA ASP A 2 23.55 4.32 -12.67
C ASP A 2 23.84 3.55 -11.36
N ASP A 3 23.34 4.06 -10.23
CA ASP A 3 23.59 3.44 -8.92
C ASP A 3 22.87 2.10 -8.72
N PHE A 4 21.76 1.86 -9.42
CA PHE A 4 21.03 0.60 -9.35
C PHE A 4 21.79 -0.50 -10.11
N GLU A 5 22.23 -0.19 -11.33
CA GLU A 5 23.07 -1.04 -12.17
C GLU A 5 24.38 -1.40 -11.44
N ARG A 6 25.03 -0.42 -10.80
CA ARG A 6 26.23 -0.66 -9.97
C ARG A 6 25.95 -1.63 -8.83
N ARG A 7 24.83 -1.44 -8.10
CA ARG A 7 24.46 -2.32 -6.99
C ARG A 7 24.18 -3.75 -7.45
N VAL A 8 23.43 -3.92 -8.55
CA VAL A 8 23.13 -5.24 -9.12
C VAL A 8 24.41 -5.94 -9.57
N THR A 9 25.26 -5.25 -10.32
CA THR A 9 26.53 -5.81 -10.81
C THR A 9 27.45 -6.23 -9.65
N LYS A 10 27.51 -5.45 -8.57
CA LYS A 10 28.27 -5.83 -7.36
C LYS A 10 27.63 -6.99 -6.60
N ARG A 11 26.30 -7.02 -6.46
CA ARG A 11 25.57 -8.10 -5.78
C ARG A 11 25.78 -9.44 -6.48
N ARG A 12 25.76 -9.45 -7.81
CA ARG A 12 25.95 -10.63 -8.66
C ARG A 12 27.42 -10.99 -8.91
N ARG A 13 28.35 -10.41 -8.15
CA ARG A 13 29.78 -10.69 -8.31
C ARG A 13 30.11 -12.17 -8.11
N GLN A 14 29.54 -12.81 -7.09
CA GLN A 14 29.83 -14.21 -6.80
C GLN A 14 29.29 -15.12 -7.91
N ASP A 15 28.04 -14.89 -8.35
CA ASP A 15 27.46 -15.63 -9.48
C ASP A 15 28.29 -15.48 -10.76
N LEU A 16 28.83 -14.28 -11.03
CA LEU A 16 29.75 -14.06 -12.14
C LEU A 16 31.06 -14.83 -11.95
N ILE A 17 31.63 -14.88 -10.74
CA ILE A 17 32.86 -15.64 -10.46
C ILE A 17 32.65 -17.14 -10.71
N ASP A 18 31.50 -17.66 -10.29
CA ASP A 18 31.20 -19.08 -10.32
C ASP A 18 30.82 -19.56 -11.73
N ASN A 19 30.25 -18.68 -12.57
CA ASN A 19 29.65 -19.07 -13.84
C ASN A 19 30.32 -18.46 -15.09
N LEU A 20 31.10 -17.37 -14.96
CA LEU A 20 31.75 -16.72 -16.09
C LEU A 20 33.27 -16.99 -16.08
N THR A 21 33.77 -17.49 -17.21
CA THR A 21 35.22 -17.64 -17.44
C THR A 21 35.75 -16.44 -18.24
N ALA A 22 36.53 -15.58 -17.60
CA ALA A 22 37.22 -14.46 -18.24
C ALA A 22 38.46 -14.93 -19.01
N ASN A 23 38.23 -15.71 -20.07
CA ASN A 23 39.26 -16.09 -21.04
C ASN A 23 39.57 -14.93 -22.00
N ASP A 24 40.69 -15.06 -22.72
CA ASP A 24 41.20 -14.00 -23.59
C ASP A 24 40.17 -13.62 -24.66
N LYS A 25 39.46 -14.61 -25.23
CA LYS A 25 38.39 -14.40 -26.22
C LYS A 25 37.27 -13.51 -25.67
N PHE A 26 36.79 -13.78 -24.45
CA PHE A 26 35.75 -12.99 -23.80
C PHE A 26 36.24 -11.57 -23.49
N VAL A 27 37.44 -11.42 -22.94
CA VAL A 27 37.98 -10.10 -22.59
C VAL A 27 38.22 -9.26 -23.85
N TYR A 28 38.72 -9.83 -24.93
CA TYR A 28 38.85 -9.13 -26.22
C TYR A 28 37.50 -8.79 -26.84
N PHE A 29 36.50 -9.65 -26.70
CA PHE A 29 35.14 -9.35 -27.14
C PHE A 29 34.56 -8.14 -26.39
N LEU A 30 34.74 -8.07 -25.06
CA LEU A 30 34.33 -6.90 -24.28
C LEU A 30 35.04 -5.60 -24.71
N ARG A 31 36.30 -5.70 -25.16
CA ARG A 31 37.02 -4.56 -25.74
C ARG A 31 36.42 -4.14 -27.08
N GLN A 32 36.07 -5.10 -27.95
CA GLN A 32 35.41 -4.83 -29.24
C GLN A 32 34.05 -4.16 -29.06
N GLU A 33 33.30 -4.54 -28.02
CA GLU A 33 32.02 -3.93 -27.64
C GLU A 33 32.17 -2.56 -26.94
N GLU A 34 33.41 -2.06 -26.82
CA GLU A 34 33.77 -0.81 -26.14
C GLU A 34 33.34 -0.81 -24.66
N ILE A 35 33.29 -1.98 -24.02
CA ILE A 35 33.03 -2.11 -22.57
C ILE A 35 34.34 -1.93 -21.79
N LEU A 36 35.45 -2.40 -22.38
CA LEU A 36 36.81 -2.29 -21.84
C LEU A 36 37.68 -1.43 -22.75
N ASP A 37 38.54 -0.63 -22.14
CA ASP A 37 39.66 0.03 -22.80
C ASP A 37 40.89 -0.90 -22.84
N ILE A 38 41.98 -0.42 -23.46
CA ILE A 38 43.22 -1.19 -23.60
C ILE A 38 43.82 -1.49 -22.22
N GLU A 39 43.88 -0.48 -21.35
CA GLU A 39 44.44 -0.61 -20.01
C GLU A 39 43.65 -1.60 -19.15
N GLY A 40 42.31 -1.52 -19.17
CA GLY A 40 41.43 -2.46 -18.47
C GLY A 40 41.55 -3.89 -19.00
N THR A 41 41.73 -4.05 -20.33
CA THR A 41 41.98 -5.36 -20.96
C THR A 41 43.26 -5.99 -20.41
N VAL A 42 44.39 -5.25 -20.44
CA VAL A 42 45.68 -5.74 -19.92
C VAL A 42 45.58 -6.06 -18.43
N ALA A 43 44.99 -5.15 -17.64
CA ALA A 43 44.84 -5.32 -16.19
C ALA A 43 44.02 -6.55 -15.78
N ILE A 44 43.10 -7.02 -16.64
CA ILE A 44 42.35 -8.26 -16.41
C ILE A 44 43.19 -9.47 -16.80
N LEU A 45 43.83 -9.45 -17.97
CA LEU A 45 44.56 -10.61 -18.50
C LEU A 45 45.78 -10.99 -17.65
N ASP A 46 46.43 -10.01 -17.02
CA ASP A 46 47.60 -10.21 -16.16
C ASP A 46 47.29 -10.97 -14.85
N LEU A 47 46.02 -11.09 -14.47
CA LEU A 47 45.60 -11.77 -13.23
C LEU A 47 45.46 -13.28 -13.44
N LYS A 48 45.92 -14.08 -12.48
CA LYS A 48 45.83 -15.55 -12.47
C LYS A 48 45.35 -16.04 -11.09
N PRO A 49 44.13 -15.67 -10.69
CA PRO A 49 43.01 -16.60 -10.92
C PRO A 49 41.79 -15.98 -11.62
N ASN A 50 40.92 -16.82 -12.22
CA ASN A 50 39.68 -16.37 -12.88
C ASN A 50 38.80 -15.50 -11.97
N ALA A 51 38.66 -15.88 -10.70
CA ALA A 51 37.91 -15.09 -9.72
C ALA A 51 38.45 -13.65 -9.57
N ALA A 52 39.77 -13.46 -9.64
CA ALA A 52 40.39 -12.14 -9.60
C ALA A 52 40.15 -11.38 -10.91
N ARG A 53 40.21 -12.05 -12.07
CA ARG A 53 39.86 -11.47 -13.38
C ARG A 53 38.43 -10.94 -13.39
N ILE A 54 37.47 -11.75 -12.93
CA ILE A 54 36.05 -11.37 -12.86
C ILE A 54 35.82 -10.26 -11.84
N SER A 55 36.45 -10.33 -10.67
CA SER A 55 36.35 -9.25 -9.67
C SER A 55 36.87 -7.92 -10.22
N LYS A 56 38.02 -7.95 -10.92
CA LYS A 56 38.61 -6.78 -11.58
C LYS A 56 37.71 -6.25 -12.70
N LEU A 57 37.13 -7.14 -13.49
CA LEU A 57 36.16 -6.80 -14.54
C LEU A 57 34.93 -6.08 -13.95
N VAL A 58 34.33 -6.62 -12.89
CA VAL A 58 33.20 -5.99 -12.19
C VAL A 58 33.56 -4.61 -11.66
N ASP A 59 34.75 -4.46 -11.08
CA ASP A 59 35.23 -3.17 -10.57
C ASP A 59 35.43 -2.13 -11.69
N ILE A 60 35.98 -2.54 -12.84
CA ILE A 60 36.13 -1.68 -14.01
C ILE A 60 34.75 -1.25 -14.52
N ILE A 61 33.87 -2.21 -14.82
CA ILE A 61 32.50 -1.94 -15.32
C ILE A 61 31.74 -0.96 -14.41
N CYS A 62 31.86 -1.13 -13.08
CA CYS A 62 31.19 -0.25 -12.11
C CYS A 62 31.77 1.17 -12.05
N LYS A 63 33.03 1.37 -12.42
CA LYS A 63 33.71 2.68 -12.44
C LYS A 63 33.58 3.38 -13.80
N THR A 64 33.31 2.63 -14.85
CA THR A 64 33.21 3.16 -16.21
C THR A 64 31.95 4.00 -16.40
N ASN A 65 32.12 5.21 -16.96
CA ASN A 65 31.04 6.16 -17.23
C ASN A 65 30.49 6.07 -18.65
N ILE A 66 30.63 4.92 -19.31
CA ILE A 66 30.09 4.69 -20.65
C ILE A 66 28.54 4.57 -20.55
N PRO A 67 27.79 5.29 -21.41
CA PRO A 67 26.34 5.14 -21.49
C PRO A 67 25.94 3.71 -21.83
N ASN A 68 24.86 3.21 -21.21
CA ASN A 68 24.31 1.87 -21.47
C ASN A 68 25.31 0.69 -21.27
N ILE A 69 26.41 0.91 -20.55
CA ILE A 69 27.42 -0.14 -20.34
C ILE A 69 26.86 -1.39 -19.65
N PHE A 70 25.90 -1.23 -18.73
CA PHE A 70 25.22 -2.37 -18.10
C PHE A 70 24.50 -3.24 -19.14
N THR A 71 23.74 -2.61 -20.04
CA THR A 71 23.03 -3.31 -21.12
C THR A 71 23.99 -3.98 -22.09
N LYS A 72 25.05 -3.29 -22.50
CA LYS A 72 26.12 -3.86 -23.34
C LYS A 72 26.74 -5.10 -22.68
N PHE A 73 27.08 -5.00 -21.39
CA PHE A 73 27.61 -6.12 -20.62
C PHE A 73 26.62 -7.29 -20.51
N CYS A 74 25.34 -7.03 -20.24
CA CYS A 74 24.37 -8.11 -20.20
C CYS A 74 24.19 -8.79 -21.57
N ASN A 75 24.33 -8.05 -22.68
CA ASN A 75 24.24 -8.62 -24.02
C ASN A 75 25.52 -9.41 -24.40
N SER A 76 26.69 -9.02 -23.89
CA SER A 76 27.90 -9.82 -24.06
C SER A 76 27.82 -11.16 -23.32
N LEU A 77 27.15 -11.22 -22.17
CA LEU A 77 26.84 -12.49 -21.50
C LEU A 77 25.99 -13.43 -22.37
N VAL A 78 24.99 -12.88 -23.10
CA VAL A 78 24.16 -13.67 -24.03
C VAL A 78 25.01 -14.23 -25.17
N SER A 79 25.98 -13.46 -25.66
CA SER A 79 26.89 -13.87 -26.75
C SER A 79 27.87 -15.00 -26.34
N PHE A 80 27.94 -15.33 -25.05
CA PHE A 80 28.77 -16.37 -24.47
C PHE A 80 27.93 -17.41 -23.71
N ASP A 81 26.70 -17.66 -24.17
CA ASP A 81 25.78 -18.69 -23.67
C ASP A 81 25.34 -18.53 -22.19
N LEU A 82 25.56 -17.36 -21.58
CA LEU A 82 25.12 -17.03 -20.23
C LEU A 82 23.81 -16.22 -20.25
N MET A 83 22.84 -16.67 -21.05
CA MET A 83 21.54 -16.01 -21.21
C MET A 83 20.77 -15.91 -19.89
N TRP A 84 20.81 -16.97 -19.07
CA TRP A 84 20.12 -17.01 -17.78
C TRP A 84 20.66 -15.92 -16.83
N LEU A 85 21.99 -15.76 -16.76
CA LEU A 85 22.63 -14.77 -15.88
C LEU A 85 22.33 -13.34 -16.36
N SER A 86 22.33 -13.13 -17.68
CA SER A 86 21.88 -11.87 -18.28
C SER A 86 20.43 -11.53 -17.90
N LYS A 87 19.52 -12.52 -17.98
CA LYS A 87 18.11 -12.35 -17.61
C LYS A 87 17.97 -12.02 -16.12
N GLU A 88 18.65 -12.75 -15.24
CA GLU A 88 18.61 -12.49 -13.80
C GLU A 88 19.15 -11.11 -13.44
N MET A 89 20.28 -10.69 -14.02
CA MET A 89 20.82 -9.34 -13.79
C MET A 89 19.83 -8.25 -14.24
N LYS A 90 19.15 -8.42 -15.38
CA LYS A 90 18.12 -7.48 -15.86
C LYS A 90 16.89 -7.49 -14.95
N THR A 91 16.42 -8.65 -14.51
CA THR A 91 15.31 -8.77 -13.55
C THR A 91 15.65 -8.14 -12.21
N ASP A 92 16.86 -8.34 -11.68
CA ASP A 92 17.33 -7.70 -10.45
C ASP A 92 17.38 -6.17 -10.57
N LEU A 93 17.74 -5.66 -11.75
CA LEU A 93 17.73 -4.22 -12.03
C LEU A 93 16.30 -3.67 -12.00
N LEU A 94 15.35 -4.33 -12.67
CA LEU A 94 13.93 -3.97 -12.62
C LEU A 94 13.40 -4.02 -11.18
N THR A 95 13.77 -5.06 -10.44
CA THR A 95 13.42 -5.23 -9.03
C THR A 95 13.94 -4.08 -8.19
N SER A 96 15.21 -3.73 -8.38
CA SER A 96 15.90 -2.70 -7.62
C SER A 96 15.37 -1.30 -7.93
N ARG A 97 14.91 -1.06 -9.16
CA ARG A 97 14.24 0.18 -9.56
C ARG A 97 12.78 0.26 -9.08
N GLY A 98 12.27 -0.80 -8.44
CA GLY A 98 10.86 -0.88 -8.03
C GLY A 98 9.91 -1.02 -9.23
N SER A 99 10.44 -1.33 -10.42
CA SER A 99 9.69 -1.51 -11.65
C SER A 99 9.43 -2.99 -11.95
N ASN A 100 9.45 -3.86 -10.92
CA ASN A 100 8.92 -5.21 -11.06
C ASN A 100 7.40 -5.13 -11.16
N GLU A 101 6.92 -4.87 -12.36
CA GLU A 101 5.73 -5.55 -12.82
C GLU A 101 6.06 -7.04 -12.77
N ILE A 102 5.66 -7.70 -11.67
CA ILE A 102 5.59 -9.16 -11.62
C ILE A 102 4.81 -9.57 -12.87
N ASP A 103 5.42 -10.38 -13.73
CA ASP A 103 4.85 -10.85 -15.01
C ASP A 103 3.37 -11.15 -14.84
N ASP A 104 2.52 -10.49 -15.63
CA ASP A 104 1.06 -10.59 -15.46
C ASP A 104 0.57 -12.03 -15.62
N ASP A 105 1.32 -12.87 -16.33
CA ASP A 105 1.08 -14.31 -16.44
C ASP A 105 1.24 -15.05 -15.10
N VAL A 106 2.27 -14.71 -14.30
CA VAL A 106 2.49 -15.31 -12.98
C VAL A 106 1.41 -14.84 -12.01
N LYS A 107 0.99 -13.57 -12.10
CA LYS A 107 -0.15 -13.05 -11.31
C LYS A 107 -1.45 -13.73 -11.69
N LEU A 108 -1.71 -13.91 -12.99
CA LEU A 108 -2.92 -14.53 -13.52
C LEU A 108 -3.02 -16.00 -13.11
N GLU A 109 -1.91 -16.73 -13.19
CA GLU A 109 -1.86 -18.14 -12.80
C GLU A 109 -2.02 -18.31 -11.27
N ALA A 110 -1.38 -17.47 -10.48
CA ALA A 110 -1.58 -17.44 -9.03
C ALA A 110 -3.03 -17.10 -8.65
N ALA A 111 -3.66 -16.15 -9.34
CA ALA A 111 -5.06 -15.80 -9.13
C ALA A 111 -6.01 -16.96 -9.50
N ARG A 112 -5.73 -17.66 -10.61
CA ARG A 112 -6.47 -18.87 -11.02
C ARG A 112 -6.39 -19.97 -9.98
N LEU A 113 -5.20 -20.25 -9.44
CA LEU A 113 -5.00 -21.25 -8.38
C LEU A 113 -5.78 -20.92 -7.12
N VAL A 114 -5.74 -19.65 -6.68
CA VAL A 114 -6.52 -19.19 -5.51
C VAL A 114 -8.02 -19.36 -5.73
N GLU A 115 -8.51 -19.05 -6.93
CA GLU A 115 -9.93 -19.17 -7.24
C GLU A 115 -10.38 -20.64 -7.32
N LEU A 116 -9.55 -21.53 -7.87
CA LEU A 116 -9.80 -22.97 -7.86
C LEU A 116 -9.90 -23.52 -6.44
N LEU A 117 -8.95 -23.15 -5.57
CA LEU A 117 -8.95 -23.56 -4.16
C LEU A 117 -10.17 -23.04 -3.40
N ARG A 118 -10.61 -21.80 -3.68
CA ARG A 118 -11.84 -21.25 -3.08
C ARG A 118 -13.08 -22.04 -3.48
N ARG A 119 -13.21 -22.42 -4.76
CA ARG A 119 -14.34 -23.22 -5.24
C ARG A 119 -14.37 -24.59 -4.59
N GLN A 120 -13.23 -25.28 -4.54
CA GLN A 120 -13.11 -26.58 -3.87
C GLN A 120 -13.47 -26.46 -2.38
N LEU A 121 -12.92 -25.46 -1.67
CA LEU A 121 -13.24 -25.26 -0.26
C LEU A 121 -14.73 -24.97 -0.04
N HIS A 122 -15.37 -24.21 -0.92
CA HIS A 122 -16.79 -23.94 -0.83
C HIS A 122 -17.63 -25.21 -1.03
N GLU A 123 -17.29 -26.03 -2.04
CA GLU A 123 -17.95 -27.31 -2.29
C GLU A 123 -17.84 -28.26 -1.09
N TYR A 124 -16.63 -28.38 -0.51
CA TYR A 124 -16.43 -29.16 0.71
C TYR A 124 -17.25 -28.64 1.89
N LYS A 125 -17.35 -27.32 2.08
CA LYS A 125 -18.19 -26.72 3.14
C LYS A 125 -19.66 -27.04 2.94
N CYS A 126 -20.18 -26.91 1.72
CA CYS A 126 -21.58 -27.23 1.42
C CYS A 126 -21.89 -28.72 1.69
N ASN A 127 -20.99 -29.61 1.26
CA ASN A 127 -21.12 -31.05 1.51
C ASN A 127 -21.06 -31.38 3.01
N TYR A 128 -20.16 -30.72 3.75
CA TYR A 128 -20.06 -30.85 5.21
C TYR A 128 -21.37 -30.49 5.90
N TYR A 129 -21.94 -29.32 5.62
CA TYR A 129 -23.17 -28.87 6.26
C TYR A 129 -24.38 -29.75 5.90
N ALA A 130 -24.51 -30.18 4.64
CA ALA A 130 -25.58 -31.08 4.23
C ALA A 130 -25.53 -32.43 4.96
N ARG A 131 -24.32 -32.95 5.24
CA ARG A 131 -24.15 -34.19 6.01
C ARG A 131 -24.34 -33.98 7.50
N GLU A 132 -23.92 -32.85 8.05
CA GLU A 132 -24.19 -32.49 9.44
C GLU A 132 -25.69 -32.43 9.71
N GLU A 133 -26.46 -31.82 8.80
CA GLU A 133 -27.92 -31.80 8.86
C GLU A 133 -28.51 -33.21 8.80
N LYS A 134 -28.05 -34.05 7.86
CA LYS A 134 -28.47 -35.45 7.76
C LYS A 134 -28.16 -36.24 9.04
N MET A 135 -27.00 -36.01 9.65
CA MET A 135 -26.59 -36.64 10.90
C MET A 135 -27.48 -36.19 12.07
N GLN A 136 -27.79 -34.90 12.17
CA GLN A 136 -28.70 -34.39 13.19
C GLN A 136 -30.12 -34.94 13.03
N ASN A 137 -30.60 -35.09 11.80
CA ASN A 137 -31.87 -35.74 11.51
C ASN A 137 -31.87 -37.21 11.96
N LEU A 138 -30.80 -37.97 11.69
CA LEU A 138 -30.66 -39.35 12.16
C LEU A 138 -30.60 -39.45 13.69
N ILE A 139 -29.88 -38.54 14.36
CA ILE A 139 -29.83 -38.47 15.83
C ILE A 139 -31.23 -38.21 16.39
N THR A 140 -31.97 -37.27 15.79
CA THR A 140 -33.32 -36.91 16.21
C THR A 140 -34.28 -38.09 16.02
N GLN A 141 -34.25 -38.75 14.86
CA GLN A 141 -35.04 -39.96 14.60
C GLN A 141 -34.71 -41.09 15.58
N THR A 142 -33.43 -41.27 15.93
CA THR A 142 -33.00 -42.29 16.89
C THR A 142 -33.49 -41.96 18.30
N LYS A 143 -33.42 -40.68 18.71
CA LYS A 143 -33.97 -40.23 19.99
C LYS A 143 -35.49 -40.41 20.07
N SER A 144 -36.22 -40.07 19.00
CA SER A 144 -37.68 -40.28 18.93
C SER A 144 -38.02 -41.76 19.04
N PHE A 145 -37.33 -42.61 18.27
CA PHE A 145 -37.51 -44.06 18.35
C PHE A 145 -37.25 -44.58 19.77
N LEU A 146 -36.17 -44.16 20.41
CA LEU A 146 -35.86 -44.56 21.78
C LEU A 146 -36.91 -44.07 22.78
N ALA A 147 -37.44 -42.85 22.64
CA ALA A 147 -38.48 -42.32 23.51
C ALA A 147 -39.82 -43.04 23.31
N GLU A 148 -40.23 -43.29 22.06
CA GLU A 148 -41.45 -44.02 21.70
C GLU A 148 -41.43 -45.46 22.20
N ASN A 149 -40.24 -46.07 22.24
CA ASN A 149 -40.05 -47.46 22.64
C ASN A 149 -39.43 -47.57 24.03
N GLU A 150 -39.26 -46.49 24.80
CA GLU A 150 -38.53 -46.51 26.08
C GLU A 150 -39.21 -47.44 27.07
N SER A 151 -40.53 -47.29 27.25
CA SER A 151 -41.31 -48.15 28.14
C SER A 151 -41.26 -49.62 27.71
N PHE A 152 -41.32 -49.89 26.40
CA PHE A 152 -41.18 -51.24 25.86
C PHE A 152 -39.78 -51.81 26.04
N LEU A 153 -38.72 -51.03 25.81
CA LEU A 153 -37.33 -51.41 25.98
C LEU A 153 -36.96 -51.61 27.46
N VAL A 154 -37.49 -50.78 28.36
CA VAL A 154 -37.33 -50.91 29.81
C VAL A 154 -38.09 -52.12 30.32
N THR A 155 -39.34 -52.32 29.87
CA THR A 155 -40.12 -53.53 30.17
C THR A 155 -39.39 -54.75 29.65
N LEU A 156 -38.84 -54.72 28.43
CA LEU A 156 -38.00 -55.78 27.87
C LEU A 156 -36.74 -56.04 28.70
N CYS A 157 -36.04 -55.01 29.16
CA CYS A 157 -34.87 -55.18 30.02
C CYS A 157 -35.23 -55.83 31.37
N HIS A 158 -36.37 -55.43 31.96
CA HIS A 158 -36.87 -56.01 33.20
C HIS A 158 -37.40 -57.43 33.01
N ASP A 159 -38.13 -57.67 31.91
CA ASP A 159 -38.65 -58.97 31.53
C ASP A 159 -37.51 -59.91 31.19
N MET A 160 -36.48 -59.48 30.45
CA MET A 160 -35.24 -60.24 30.22
C MET A 160 -34.48 -60.54 31.50
N ARG A 161 -34.47 -59.64 32.48
CA ARG A 161 -33.85 -59.87 33.80
C ARG A 161 -34.64 -60.92 34.59
N SER A 162 -35.98 -60.84 34.55
CA SER A 162 -36.86 -61.83 35.18
C SER A 162 -36.85 -63.16 34.43
N THR A 163 -36.75 -63.17 33.10
CA THR A 163 -36.67 -64.37 32.26
C THR A 163 -35.27 -64.94 32.23
N THR A 164 -34.16 -64.21 32.44
CA THR A 164 -32.86 -64.87 32.68
C THR A 164 -32.82 -65.58 34.04
N GLU A 165 -33.55 -65.07 35.03
CA GLU A 165 -33.80 -65.78 36.30
C GLU A 165 -34.76 -66.96 36.13
N THR A 166 -35.76 -66.86 35.24
CA THR A 166 -36.77 -67.92 34.99
C THR A 166 -36.32 -68.98 33.95
N LEU A 167 -35.57 -68.61 32.92
CA LEU A 167 -34.98 -69.44 31.84
C LEU A 167 -33.76 -70.23 32.30
N ARG A 168 -33.17 -69.92 33.48
CA ARG A 168 -32.31 -70.91 34.16
C ARG A 168 -33.07 -72.19 34.52
N SER A 169 -34.40 -72.17 34.47
CA SER A 169 -35.28 -73.26 34.89
C SER A 169 -36.46 -73.58 33.94
N ALA A 170 -36.61 -72.91 32.80
CA ALA A 170 -37.78 -73.08 31.92
C ALA A 170 -37.39 -73.43 30.46
N PRO A 171 -38.17 -74.28 29.75
CA PRO A 171 -37.92 -74.65 28.36
C PRO A 171 -38.11 -73.43 27.43
N GLU A 172 -37.32 -73.36 26.37
CA GLU A 172 -37.20 -72.23 25.44
C GLU A 172 -38.55 -71.77 24.86
N ASP A 173 -39.06 -70.61 25.29
CA ASP A 173 -40.21 -69.95 24.67
C ASP A 173 -39.76 -69.17 23.41
N GLY A 174 -39.84 -69.84 22.26
CA GLY A 174 -39.42 -69.30 20.95
C GLY A 174 -40.26 -68.12 20.43
N ASP A 175 -41.49 -67.95 20.92
CA ASP A 175 -42.42 -66.92 20.43
C ASP A 175 -42.05 -65.50 20.89
N ILE A 176 -41.44 -65.39 22.08
CA ILE A 176 -40.90 -64.14 22.61
C ILE A 176 -39.74 -63.69 21.71
N VAL A 177 -38.76 -64.56 21.48
CA VAL A 177 -37.57 -64.26 20.65
C VAL A 177 -37.94 -63.89 19.21
N ALA A 178 -38.98 -64.50 18.64
CA ALA A 178 -39.46 -64.20 17.29
C ALA A 178 -40.02 -62.77 17.13
N GLY A 179 -40.67 -62.24 18.17
CA GLY A 179 -41.14 -60.84 18.18
C GLY A 179 -40.02 -59.81 18.32
N PHE A 180 -38.94 -60.13 19.05
CA PHE A 180 -37.85 -59.19 19.34
C PHE A 180 -36.81 -59.06 18.23
N LYS A 181 -36.57 -60.15 17.49
CA LYS A 181 -35.56 -60.20 16.44
C LYS A 181 -35.66 -59.04 15.42
N PRO A 182 -36.83 -58.72 14.82
CA PRO A 182 -36.91 -57.65 13.83
C PRO A 182 -36.65 -56.24 14.41
N ILE A 183 -37.00 -56.01 15.68
CA ILE A 183 -36.78 -54.71 16.35
C ILE A 183 -35.29 -54.50 16.63
N LEU A 184 -34.61 -55.54 17.12
CA LEU A 184 -33.16 -55.51 17.33
C LEU A 184 -32.40 -55.39 16.01
N GLU A 185 -32.82 -56.10 14.96
CA GLU A 185 -32.23 -55.99 13.63
C GLU A 185 -32.35 -54.56 13.06
N ASP A 186 -33.51 -53.91 13.17
CA ASP A 186 -33.68 -52.51 12.74
C ASP A 186 -32.81 -51.55 13.57
N PHE A 187 -32.75 -51.74 14.89
CA PHE A 187 -31.89 -50.95 15.77
C PHE A 187 -30.40 -51.09 15.39
N PHE A 188 -29.91 -52.32 15.22
CA PHE A 188 -28.52 -52.56 14.81
C PHE A 188 -28.23 -51.99 13.42
N LEU A 189 -29.15 -52.09 12.46
CA LEU A 189 -28.99 -51.48 11.15
C LEU A 189 -28.87 -49.96 11.22
N ARG A 190 -29.67 -49.30 12.08
CA ARG A 190 -29.58 -47.85 12.31
C ARG A 190 -28.25 -47.47 12.97
N VAL A 191 -27.81 -48.22 13.98
CA VAL A 191 -26.50 -48.01 14.63
C VAL A 191 -25.35 -48.20 13.64
N ILE A 192 -25.38 -49.26 12.82
CA ILE A 192 -24.37 -49.50 11.77
C ILE A 192 -24.34 -48.35 10.76
N ARG A 193 -25.50 -47.82 10.36
CA ARG A 193 -25.57 -46.67 9.44
C ARG A 193 -24.94 -45.42 10.07
N ILE A 194 -25.21 -45.15 11.35
CA ILE A 194 -24.60 -44.03 12.09
C ILE A 194 -23.08 -44.18 12.19
N VAL A 195 -22.59 -45.38 12.51
CA VAL A 195 -21.14 -45.66 12.60
C VAL A 195 -20.46 -45.46 11.24
N LYS A 196 -21.07 -45.93 10.14
CA LYS A 196 -20.53 -45.71 8.78
C LYS A 196 -20.47 -44.23 8.41
N GLU A 197 -21.51 -43.45 8.71
CA GLU A 197 -21.51 -42.00 8.46
C GLU A 197 -20.45 -41.28 9.32
N ARG A 198 -20.27 -41.69 10.58
CA ARG A 198 -19.20 -41.18 11.46
C ARG A 198 -17.80 -41.45 10.89
N ASP A 199 -17.56 -42.66 10.40
CA ASP A 199 -16.25 -43.05 9.85
C ASP A 199 -15.96 -42.33 8.52
N LEU A 200 -16.98 -42.14 7.68
CA LEU A 200 -16.90 -41.28 6.49
C LEU A 200 -16.55 -39.83 6.86
N PHE A 201 -17.21 -39.27 7.87
CA PHE A 201 -16.94 -37.93 8.37
C PHE A 201 -15.50 -37.80 8.90
N PHE A 202 -14.99 -38.80 9.60
CA PHE A 202 -13.58 -38.85 10.03
C PHE A 202 -12.62 -38.91 8.85
N SER A 203 -12.92 -39.70 7.82
CA SER A 203 -12.08 -39.81 6.61
C SER A 203 -12.03 -38.50 5.82
N GLU A 204 -13.16 -37.79 5.70
CA GLU A 204 -13.24 -36.49 5.03
C GLU A 204 -12.56 -35.40 5.84
N ARG A 205 -12.73 -35.39 7.17
CA ARG A 205 -11.97 -34.52 8.07
C ARG A 205 -10.46 -34.74 7.89
N GLN A 206 -10.00 -35.98 7.83
CA GLN A 206 -8.59 -36.30 7.58
C GLN A 206 -8.13 -35.87 6.18
N ALA A 207 -8.98 -35.99 5.16
CA ALA A 207 -8.70 -35.49 3.82
C ALA A 207 -8.59 -33.96 3.78
N ILE A 208 -9.49 -33.25 4.47
CA ILE A 208 -9.45 -31.78 4.63
C ILE A 208 -8.18 -31.36 5.37
N LEU A 209 -7.81 -32.04 6.45
CA LEU A 209 -6.57 -31.76 7.19
C LEU A 209 -5.33 -31.99 6.31
N LYS A 210 -5.31 -33.06 5.50
CA LYS A 210 -4.25 -33.31 4.51
C LYS A 210 -4.21 -32.25 3.40
N LEU A 211 -5.36 -31.80 2.89
CA LEU A 211 -5.48 -30.74 1.88
C LEU A 211 -5.03 -29.37 2.41
N ILE A 212 -5.26 -29.09 3.69
CA ILE A 212 -4.77 -27.90 4.39
C ILE A 212 -3.26 -27.99 4.68
N GLY A 213 -2.63 -29.15 4.40
CA GLY A 213 -1.19 -29.35 4.57
C GLY A 213 -0.78 -29.63 6.02
N LEU A 214 -1.70 -30.01 6.90
CA LEU A 214 -1.39 -30.40 8.28
C LEU A 214 -0.82 -31.83 8.29
N ARG A 215 0.41 -32.01 7.80
CA ARG A 215 1.32 -33.06 8.31
C ARG A 215 1.92 -32.58 9.63
N ASP A 216 2.34 -33.52 10.46
CA ASP A 216 2.70 -33.44 11.89
C ASP A 216 3.65 -32.31 12.39
N ASP A 217 4.04 -31.35 11.55
CA ASP A 217 4.69 -30.11 11.98
C ASP A 217 3.69 -28.96 12.13
N CYS A 218 2.63 -29.19 12.92
CA CYS A 218 1.64 -28.16 13.25
C CYS A 218 2.28 -26.87 13.76
N ASN A 219 3.44 -26.93 14.42
CA ASN A 219 4.16 -25.74 14.86
C ASN A 219 4.83 -24.98 13.71
N SER A 220 5.42 -25.65 12.71
CA SER A 220 6.09 -24.96 11.61
C SER A 220 5.11 -24.30 10.64
N ILE A 221 3.95 -24.92 10.39
CA ILE A 221 2.93 -24.35 9.50
C ILE A 221 2.11 -23.30 10.22
N VAL A 222 1.76 -23.51 11.50
CA VAL A 222 1.13 -22.44 12.30
C VAL A 222 2.10 -21.27 12.46
N GLU A 223 3.41 -21.48 12.63
CA GLU A 223 4.38 -20.38 12.62
C GLU A 223 4.55 -19.74 11.24
N ALA A 224 4.58 -20.51 10.15
CA ALA A 224 4.67 -19.94 8.80
C ALA A 224 3.40 -19.18 8.39
N VAL A 225 2.23 -19.69 8.76
CA VAL A 225 0.92 -19.04 8.54
C VAL A 225 0.75 -17.86 9.49
N ARG A 226 1.13 -17.98 10.76
CA ARG A 226 1.13 -16.87 11.71
C ARG A 226 2.13 -15.81 11.25
N PHE A 227 3.36 -16.16 10.86
CA PHE A 227 4.33 -15.24 10.26
C PHE A 227 3.82 -14.61 8.97
N ALA A 228 3.17 -15.36 8.08
CA ALA A 228 2.58 -14.82 6.85
C ALA A 228 1.38 -13.90 7.13
N ILE A 229 0.54 -14.23 8.12
CA ILE A 229 -0.56 -13.39 8.59
C ILE A 229 -0.02 -12.14 9.27
N THR A 230 0.94 -12.24 10.19
CA THR A 230 1.57 -11.08 10.85
C THR A 230 2.35 -10.23 9.86
N THR A 231 3.01 -10.82 8.86
CA THR A 231 3.69 -10.08 7.77
C THR A 231 2.67 -9.43 6.84
N ARG A 232 1.52 -10.07 6.59
CA ARG A 232 0.42 -9.50 5.80
C ARG A 232 -0.33 -8.42 6.56
N GLU A 233 -0.51 -8.56 7.87
CA GLU A 233 -1.11 -7.58 8.77
C GLU A 233 -0.16 -6.41 8.97
N MET A 234 1.16 -6.62 9.10
CA MET A 234 2.16 -5.56 9.07
C MET A 234 2.25 -4.88 7.71
N LYS A 235 2.18 -5.63 6.59
CA LYS A 235 2.13 -5.01 5.25
C LYS A 235 0.81 -4.27 5.05
N SER A 236 -0.31 -4.80 5.53
CA SER A 236 -1.62 -4.16 5.46
C SER A 236 -1.68 -2.94 6.36
N SER A 237 -1.07 -2.97 7.56
CA SER A 237 -0.93 -1.83 8.47
C SER A 237 0.00 -0.79 7.87
N MET A 238 1.12 -1.18 7.26
CA MET A 238 2.00 -0.27 6.52
C MET A 238 1.35 0.31 5.26
N ILE A 239 0.45 -0.42 4.60
CA ILE A 239 -0.33 0.06 3.45
C ILE A 239 -1.41 1.03 3.93
N THR A 240 -2.09 0.75 5.05
CA THR A 240 -3.05 1.69 5.65
C THR A 240 -2.36 2.91 6.23
N ASP A 241 -1.17 2.77 6.83
CA ASP A 241 -0.37 3.88 7.36
C ASP A 241 0.18 4.74 6.21
N LYS A 242 0.59 4.13 5.08
CA LYS A 242 0.97 4.87 3.87
C LYS A 242 -0.23 5.51 3.17
N ALA A 243 -1.40 4.89 3.19
CA ALA A 243 -2.63 5.47 2.67
C ALA A 243 -3.09 6.65 3.54
N LEU A 244 -3.03 6.51 4.86
CA LEU A 244 -3.31 7.57 5.83
C LEU A 244 -2.27 8.70 5.74
N ASP A 245 -0.98 8.41 5.55
CA ASP A 245 0.06 9.43 5.32
C ASP A 245 -0.15 10.14 3.97
N LYS A 246 -0.57 9.42 2.92
CA LYS A 246 -0.94 10.03 1.63
C LYS A 246 -2.17 10.94 1.77
N ASP A 247 -3.21 10.50 2.47
CA ASP A 247 -4.42 11.29 2.69
C ASP A 247 -4.13 12.49 3.60
N ARG A 248 -3.25 12.34 4.59
CA ARG A 248 -2.79 13.44 5.44
C ARG A 248 -1.99 14.47 4.63
N ARG A 249 -1.06 14.04 3.78
CA ARG A 249 -0.31 14.94 2.88
C ARG A 249 -1.20 15.63 1.85
N LEU A 250 -2.23 14.94 1.35
CA LEU A 250 -3.25 15.54 0.48
C LEU A 250 -4.10 16.58 1.23
N ALA A 251 -4.47 16.33 2.49
CA ALA A 251 -5.16 17.29 3.33
C ALA A 251 -4.28 18.51 3.67
N GLU A 252 -3.00 18.31 4.00
CA GLU A 252 -2.03 19.38 4.22
C GLU A 252 -1.83 20.21 2.93
N SER A 253 -1.77 19.56 1.77
CA SER A 253 -1.66 20.25 0.47
C SER A 253 -2.90 21.08 0.15
N ARG A 254 -4.11 20.56 0.45
CA ARG A 254 -5.37 21.31 0.28
C ARG A 254 -5.41 22.55 1.19
N LEU A 255 -5.02 22.41 2.45
CA LEU A 255 -4.90 23.54 3.37
C LEU A 255 -3.91 24.60 2.87
N GLN A 256 -2.78 24.18 2.29
CA GLN A 256 -1.82 25.13 1.69
C GLN A 256 -2.42 25.84 0.47
N ILE A 257 -3.19 25.13 -0.37
CA ILE A 257 -3.91 25.72 -1.50
C ILE A 257 -4.91 26.77 -1.00
N ASP A 258 -5.75 26.45 -0.01
CA ASP A 258 -6.74 27.38 0.55
C ASP A 258 -6.09 28.65 1.13
N VAL A 259 -4.93 28.49 1.80
CA VAL A 259 -4.15 29.62 2.32
C VAL A 259 -3.60 30.49 1.18
N LEU A 260 -3.11 29.87 0.11
CA LEU A 260 -2.60 30.60 -1.06
C LEU A 260 -3.73 31.31 -1.81
N GLU A 261 -4.89 30.67 -1.98
CA GLU A 261 -6.09 31.28 -2.58
C GLU A 261 -6.57 32.46 -1.74
N SER A 262 -6.62 32.33 -0.41
CA SER A 262 -6.96 33.45 0.48
C SER A 262 -5.97 34.62 0.38
N ARG A 263 -4.66 34.33 0.23
CA ARG A 263 -3.64 35.37 0.03
C ARG A 263 -3.79 36.05 -1.33
N LEU A 264 -4.03 35.29 -2.40
CA LEU A 264 -4.28 35.80 -3.73
C LEU A 264 -5.53 36.69 -3.76
N GLN A 265 -6.60 36.26 -3.10
CA GLN A 265 -7.83 37.05 -2.98
C GLN A 265 -7.57 38.39 -2.28
N LYS A 266 -6.83 38.38 -1.15
CA LYS A 266 -6.45 39.63 -0.46
C LYS A 266 -5.60 40.56 -1.33
N GLN A 267 -4.69 40.02 -2.14
CA GLN A 267 -3.90 40.84 -3.07
C GLN A 267 -4.75 41.39 -4.21
N SER A 268 -5.66 40.59 -4.76
CA SER A 268 -6.63 41.02 -5.77
C SER A 268 -7.50 42.16 -5.25
N ASP A 269 -8.03 42.05 -4.03
CA ASP A 269 -8.86 43.08 -3.42
C ASP A 269 -8.07 44.38 -3.17
N LYS A 270 -6.79 44.26 -2.76
CA LYS A 270 -5.88 45.41 -2.62
C LYS A 270 -5.59 46.08 -3.97
N LEU A 271 -5.40 45.32 -5.04
CA LEU A 271 -5.21 45.87 -6.39
C LEU A 271 -6.46 46.58 -6.88
N ARG A 272 -7.66 46.02 -6.60
CA ARG A 272 -8.93 46.68 -6.90
C ARG A 272 -9.05 48.01 -6.15
N SER A 273 -8.72 48.06 -4.86
CA SER A 273 -8.79 49.31 -4.08
C SER A 273 -7.82 50.36 -4.61
N LEU A 274 -6.58 49.98 -4.94
CA LEU A 274 -5.58 50.89 -5.53
C LEU A 274 -6.01 51.40 -6.91
N THR A 275 -6.67 50.55 -7.70
CA THR A 275 -7.20 50.95 -9.02
C THR A 275 -8.32 51.99 -8.88
N VAL A 276 -9.22 51.80 -7.91
CA VAL A 276 -10.27 52.79 -7.59
C VAL A 276 -9.66 54.10 -7.12
N GLU A 277 -8.65 54.06 -6.26
CA GLU A 277 -7.95 55.26 -5.78
C GLU A 277 -7.21 55.98 -6.91
N ALA A 278 -6.51 55.25 -7.77
CA ALA A 278 -5.82 55.81 -8.93
C ALA A 278 -6.80 56.46 -9.91
N LYS A 279 -7.95 55.81 -10.17
CA LYS A 279 -9.02 56.38 -10.99
C LYS A 279 -9.56 57.68 -10.39
N SER A 280 -9.84 57.70 -9.09
CA SER A 280 -10.28 58.91 -8.38
C SER A 280 -9.25 60.04 -8.48
N ARG A 281 -7.96 59.77 -8.25
CA ARG A 281 -6.88 60.77 -8.40
C ARG A 281 -6.78 61.30 -9.84
N CYS A 282 -6.94 60.44 -10.83
CA CYS A 282 -6.95 60.83 -12.23
C CYS A 282 -8.13 61.77 -12.54
N GLU A 283 -9.34 61.41 -12.08
CA GLU A 283 -10.54 62.26 -12.22
C GLU A 283 -10.37 63.62 -11.54
N THR A 284 -9.74 63.68 -10.36
CA THR A 284 -9.41 64.95 -9.69
C THR A 284 -8.45 65.79 -10.51
N LYS A 285 -7.36 65.20 -11.03
CA LYS A 285 -6.39 65.93 -11.88
C LYS A 285 -7.01 66.43 -13.19
N VAL A 286 -7.90 65.64 -13.80
CA VAL A 286 -8.65 66.08 -15.00
C VAL A 286 -9.52 67.29 -14.67
N ARG A 287 -10.24 67.27 -13.53
CA ARG A 287 -11.02 68.43 -13.08
C ARG A 287 -10.15 69.65 -12.80
N GLU A 288 -9.00 69.48 -12.14
CA GLU A 288 -8.04 70.56 -11.89
C GLU A 288 -7.52 71.17 -13.20
N ALA A 289 -7.17 70.34 -14.18
CA ALA A 289 -6.74 70.79 -15.51
C ALA A 289 -7.86 71.56 -16.24
N ASP A 290 -9.11 71.08 -16.16
CA ASP A 290 -10.29 71.78 -16.70
C ASP A 290 -10.51 73.13 -16.03
N TYR A 291 -10.35 73.21 -14.71
CA TYR A 291 -10.45 74.47 -13.96
C TYR A 291 -9.36 75.45 -14.38
N LEU A 292 -8.10 75.01 -14.49
CA LEU A 292 -6.98 75.85 -14.94
C LEU A 292 -7.19 76.33 -16.38
N THR A 293 -7.71 75.47 -17.25
CA THR A 293 -8.04 75.80 -18.65
C THR A 293 -9.19 76.81 -18.75
N LYS A 294 -10.22 76.67 -17.90
CA LYS A 294 -11.31 77.67 -17.81
C LYS A 294 -10.82 79.00 -17.24
N ALA A 295 -9.95 78.98 -16.23
CA ALA A 295 -9.37 80.18 -15.63
C ALA A 295 -8.45 80.94 -16.62
N SER A 296 -7.62 80.23 -17.38
CA SER A 296 -6.78 80.84 -18.42
C SER A 296 -7.63 81.43 -19.54
N ARG A 297 -8.69 80.74 -20.00
CA ARG A 297 -9.67 81.32 -20.95
C ARG A 297 -10.37 82.57 -20.42
N CYS A 298 -10.63 82.65 -19.12
CA CYS A 298 -11.21 83.84 -18.50
C CYS A 298 -10.23 85.03 -18.55
N ARG A 299 -8.95 84.81 -18.21
CA ARG A 299 -7.89 85.83 -18.31
C ARG A 299 -7.72 86.39 -19.72
N TYR A 300 -7.85 85.55 -20.76
CA TYR A 300 -7.76 86.01 -22.16
C TYR A 300 -9.00 86.77 -22.65
N LYS A 301 -10.19 86.54 -22.07
CA LYS A 301 -11.39 87.31 -22.41
C LYS A 301 -11.49 88.65 -21.69
N THR A 302 -10.81 88.81 -20.56
CA THR A 302 -10.68 90.10 -19.89
C THR A 302 -9.43 90.85 -20.37
N LYS A 303 -9.51 91.48 -21.55
CA LYS A 303 -8.64 92.63 -21.90
C LYS A 303 -9.03 93.84 -21.02
N LYS A 304 -8.84 93.71 -19.71
CA LYS A 304 -8.94 94.80 -18.74
C LYS A 304 -7.71 94.76 -17.84
N ARG A 305 -7.25 95.96 -17.48
CA ARG A 305 -5.92 96.28 -16.92
C ARG A 305 -5.52 95.38 -15.73
N PRO A 306 -4.23 95.07 -15.54
CA PRO A 306 -3.76 94.06 -14.59
C PRO A 306 -3.92 94.40 -13.09
N ASP A 307 -4.42 95.59 -12.75
CA ASP A 307 -4.35 96.10 -11.36
C ASP A 307 -5.64 95.90 -10.53
N GLU A 308 -6.70 95.31 -11.09
CA GLU A 308 -7.98 95.12 -10.36
C GLU A 308 -8.38 93.65 -10.12
N CYS A 309 -7.60 92.67 -10.58
CA CYS A 309 -7.93 91.23 -10.42
C CYS A 309 -7.22 90.52 -9.25
N LEU A 310 -6.28 91.19 -8.57
CA LEU A 310 -5.49 90.61 -7.46
C LEU A 310 -6.19 90.70 -6.10
N THR A 311 -7.23 91.51 -5.93
CA THR A 311 -7.97 91.66 -4.65
C THR A 311 -9.25 90.81 -4.58
N ALA A 312 -9.75 90.29 -5.71
CA ALA A 312 -10.91 89.38 -5.74
C ALA A 312 -10.53 87.88 -5.71
N SER A 313 -9.25 87.55 -5.91
CA SER A 313 -8.78 86.16 -6.05
C SER A 313 -8.22 85.55 -4.74
N THR A 314 -7.85 86.38 -3.76
CA THR A 314 -7.37 85.91 -2.44
C THR A 314 -8.51 85.66 -1.43
N SER A 315 -9.68 86.28 -1.61
CA SER A 315 -10.84 86.06 -0.72
C SER A 315 -11.65 84.80 -1.06
N ASN A 316 -11.59 84.31 -2.31
CA ASN A 316 -12.27 83.09 -2.75
C ASN A 316 -11.40 81.82 -2.64
N ILE A 317 -10.07 81.91 -2.69
CA ILE A 317 -9.19 80.75 -2.45
C ILE A 317 -9.25 80.32 -0.97
N ASN A 318 -9.35 81.27 -0.02
CA ASN A 318 -9.52 80.96 1.40
C ASN A 318 -10.90 80.39 1.77
N LYS A 319 -11.92 80.51 0.91
CA LYS A 319 -13.24 79.86 1.10
C LYS A 319 -13.31 78.44 0.52
N ILE A 320 -12.42 78.09 -0.43
CA ILE A 320 -12.38 76.75 -1.04
C ILE A 320 -11.38 75.83 -0.31
N VAL A 321 -10.35 76.38 0.35
CA VAL A 321 -9.36 75.60 1.12
C VAL A 321 -9.78 75.37 2.59
N ALA A 322 -10.81 76.06 3.09
CA ALA A 322 -11.25 76.00 4.49
C ALA A 322 -11.87 74.67 4.99
N PRO A 323 -12.41 73.72 4.20
CA PRO A 323 -12.95 72.49 4.77
C PRO A 323 -11.96 71.31 4.82
N LEU A 324 -10.67 71.47 4.49
CA LEU A 324 -9.69 70.37 4.61
C LEU A 324 -8.95 70.33 5.96
N LYS A 325 -9.36 71.18 6.92
CA LYS A 325 -8.98 71.04 8.34
C LYS A 325 -10.23 70.74 9.15
N THR A 326 -10.63 69.47 9.24
CA THR A 326 -11.31 68.87 10.42
C THR A 326 -11.65 67.40 10.19
N LYS A 327 -11.55 66.61 11.26
CA LYS A 327 -11.72 65.14 11.41
C LYS A 327 -10.47 64.33 11.05
N SER A 328 -9.49 64.15 11.93
CA SER A 328 -9.56 63.42 13.22
C SER A 328 -10.33 62.10 13.10
N VAL A 329 -9.60 61.00 12.87
CA VAL A 329 -9.72 59.73 13.59
C VAL A 329 -8.33 59.03 13.57
N PHE A 330 -7.43 59.47 14.46
CA PHE A 330 -6.26 58.68 14.85
C PHE A 330 -6.19 58.72 16.37
N GLN A 331 -6.90 57.79 17.00
CA GLN A 331 -6.70 57.41 18.40
C GLN A 331 -7.20 55.99 18.57
N THR A 332 -6.28 55.04 18.44
CA THR A 332 -5.93 54.08 19.50
C THR A 332 -4.68 53.32 19.08
N VAL A 333 -3.54 53.84 19.51
CA VAL A 333 -2.33 53.05 19.76
C VAL A 333 -2.09 53.14 21.26
N SER A 334 -2.25 52.01 21.94
CA SER A 334 -1.64 51.69 23.23
C SER A 334 -1.25 50.22 23.13
N LYS A 335 0.03 49.95 22.86
CA LYS A 335 1.08 49.59 23.84
C LYS A 335 1.16 48.08 24.05
N ALA A 336 2.26 47.50 23.57
CA ALA A 336 3.22 46.64 24.30
C ALA A 336 4.08 45.89 23.26
N ALA A 337 5.32 46.32 23.01
CA ALA A 337 6.52 45.84 23.71
C ALA A 337 6.85 44.38 23.31
N CYS A 338 7.81 44.20 22.40
CA CYS A 338 9.20 43.87 22.75
C CYS A 338 9.33 42.53 23.50
N SER A 339 9.81 41.50 22.79
CA SER A 339 11.08 40.85 23.12
C SER A 339 11.35 39.67 22.19
N SER A 340 12.44 39.76 21.44
CA SER A 340 13.25 38.57 21.17
C SER A 340 13.81 38.04 22.48
N PRO A 341 14.08 36.73 22.55
CA PRO A 341 15.41 36.36 23.00
C PRO A 341 16.09 35.34 22.09
N ARG A 342 17.33 35.69 21.77
CA ARG A 342 18.56 34.88 21.82
C ARG A 342 18.47 33.38 21.51
N ARG A 343 19.32 33.01 20.55
CA ARG A 343 20.03 31.72 20.43
C ARG A 343 20.42 31.17 21.80
N ASP A 344 20.24 29.86 21.97
CA ASP A 344 21.28 29.01 22.53
C ASP A 344 21.31 27.64 21.85
N ARG A 345 22.50 27.30 21.36
CA ARG A 345 22.91 25.94 21.02
C ARG A 345 23.03 25.16 22.32
N LYS A 346 22.43 23.97 22.40
CA LYS A 346 23.00 22.88 23.21
C LYS A 346 22.89 21.56 22.46
N PHE A 347 24.08 20.98 22.26
CA PHE A 347 24.34 19.57 22.11
C PHE A 347 23.63 18.75 23.19
N SER A 348 23.11 17.59 22.80
CA SER A 348 23.18 16.40 23.66
C SER A 348 23.51 15.20 22.78
N ALA A 349 24.58 14.54 23.16
CA ALA A 349 24.99 13.23 22.69
C ALA A 349 24.40 12.17 23.64
N ASP A 350 24.25 10.97 23.10
CA ASP A 350 24.24 9.64 23.72
C ASP A 350 23.19 9.36 24.81
N THR A 351 22.49 8.21 24.83
CA THR A 351 23.11 6.90 25.02
C THR A 351 22.11 5.77 24.81
N ASN A 352 22.68 4.61 24.47
CA ASN A 352 22.13 3.26 24.53
C ASN A 352 21.28 2.94 25.76
N GLN A 353 20.23 2.14 25.53
CA GLN A 353 19.97 0.89 26.27
C GLN A 353 19.35 -0.14 25.32
#